data_AF-A0A4V5NS15-F1
#
_entry.id   AF-A0A4V5NS15-F1
#
_cell.length_a   1.000
_cell.length_b   1.000
_cell.length_c   1.000
_cell.angle_alpha   90.00
_cell.angle_beta   90.00
_cell.angle_gamma   90.00
#
_symmetry.space_group_name_H-M   'P 1'
#
loop_
_entity.id
_entity.type
_entity.pdbx_description
1 polymer ?
#
loop_
_entity_poly.entity_id
_entity_poly.type
_entity_poly.pdbx_seq_one_letter_code
_entity_poly.pdbx_strand_id
1 'polypeptide(L)'
;MPSTNEHNIGYASKKHDRRKVLKKMTIGAGVMAGYSLLPEKWTTPIIGQIALPAHATTSGTTAIDATDVTSGTYNTTETFSLSKSPDDRRYTWLSKTGSAYGGEIKFVFDGGDELVVPDASVTHGADGSTSNHYQAYYFCGTDFAPGTPEYNGKLASVFAAPGSSASSVTLHYNK
;
A
#
# COMPACT_ATOMS: atom_id res chain seq x y z
N MET A 1 22.06 -42.21 -41.81
CA MET A 1 23.30 -42.00 -41.05
C MET A 1 23.90 -40.66 -41.45
N PRO A 2 24.04 -39.70 -40.52
CA PRO A 2 25.02 -38.64 -40.68
C PRO A 2 26.04 -38.66 -39.53
N SER A 3 27.30 -38.47 -39.91
CA SER A 3 28.50 -38.51 -39.08
C SER A 3 28.73 -37.22 -38.30
N THR A 4 29.27 -37.38 -37.10
CA THR A 4 29.95 -36.40 -36.27
C THR A 4 31.06 -35.67 -37.03
N ASN A 5 31.34 -34.40 -36.68
CA ASN A 5 32.66 -33.90 -36.22
C ASN A 5 32.71 -32.36 -36.13
N GLU A 6 32.58 -31.90 -34.87
CA GLU A 6 33.32 -30.87 -34.12
C GLU A 6 34.10 -29.77 -34.87
N HIS A 7 33.97 -28.51 -34.42
CA HIS A 7 35.06 -27.52 -34.24
C HIS A 7 34.46 -26.19 -33.72
N ASN A 8 34.71 -25.81 -32.45
CA ASN A 8 35.33 -24.53 -32.05
C ASN A 8 35.11 -24.15 -30.56
N ILE A 9 36.20 -24.25 -29.82
CA ILE A 9 36.86 -23.23 -28.98
C ILE A 9 35.97 -22.26 -28.18
N GLY A 10 36.17 -22.33 -26.87
CA GLY A 10 35.43 -21.59 -25.86
C GLY A 10 35.66 -20.08 -25.84
N TYR A 11 34.62 -19.38 -25.43
CA TYR A 11 34.71 -18.13 -24.69
C TYR A 11 33.87 -18.28 -23.41
N ALA A 12 34.55 -18.19 -22.28
CA ALA A 12 33.97 -18.29 -20.95
C ALA A 12 33.08 -17.07 -20.66
N SER A 13 31.75 -17.28 -20.64
CA SER A 13 30.83 -16.31 -20.04
C SER A 13 30.58 -16.70 -18.58
N LYS A 14 31.34 -16.06 -17.70
CA LYS A 14 31.25 -16.17 -16.24
C LYS A 14 29.99 -15.47 -15.74
N LYS A 15 28.94 -16.20 -15.37
CA LYS A 15 27.87 -15.69 -14.49
C LYS A 15 27.45 -16.74 -13.46
N HIS A 16 28.20 -16.71 -12.36
CA HIS A 16 27.91 -17.16 -11.00
C HIS A 16 26.70 -18.08 -10.75
N ASP A 17 27.05 -19.30 -10.34
CA ASP A 17 26.44 -20.10 -9.28
C ASP A 17 25.94 -19.21 -8.12
N ARG A 18 24.65 -18.84 -8.11
CA ARG A 18 23.96 -18.31 -6.91
C ARG A 18 23.36 -19.41 -6.04
N ARG A 19 23.67 -20.67 -6.35
CA ARG A 19 23.13 -21.85 -5.64
C ARG A 19 24.24 -22.85 -5.28
N LYS A 20 25.35 -22.33 -4.74
CA LYS A 20 26.30 -23.08 -3.91
C LYS A 20 26.24 -22.47 -2.51
N VAL A 21 25.18 -22.82 -1.78
CA VAL A 21 25.31 -23.86 -0.76
C VAL A 21 26.23 -23.33 0.34
N LEU A 22 25.58 -22.51 1.16
CA LEU A 22 25.85 -22.09 2.52
C LEU A 22 26.21 -23.33 3.40
N LYS A 23 27.32 -24.01 3.09
CA LYS A 23 27.70 -25.31 3.66
C LYS A 23 29.21 -25.42 3.83
N LYS A 24 29.81 -24.40 4.42
CA LYS A 24 31.15 -24.46 5.03
C LYS A 24 31.13 -23.70 6.35
N MET A 25 30.35 -24.23 7.30
CA MET A 25 30.79 -24.18 8.70
C MET A 25 31.97 -25.14 8.85
N THR A 26 32.80 -24.87 9.88
CA THR A 26 33.76 -25.75 10.53
C THR A 26 35.22 -25.56 10.12
N ILE A 27 36.05 -25.33 11.15
CA ILE A 27 37.53 -25.31 11.23
C ILE A 27 38.13 -23.93 10.88
N GLY A 28 38.75 -23.15 11.78
CA GLY A 28 39.31 -23.46 13.08
C GLY A 28 39.73 -22.19 13.83
N ALA A 29 40.16 -22.41 15.08
CA ALA A 29 40.38 -21.44 16.14
C ALA A 29 41.60 -20.52 15.99
N GLY A 30 41.55 -19.37 16.68
CA GLY A 30 42.63 -18.38 16.87
C GLY A 30 42.24 -17.04 16.25
N VAL A 31 41.96 -15.96 16.97
CA VAL A 31 42.78 -15.29 18.00
C VAL A 31 41.85 -14.55 18.98
N MET A 32 42.07 -14.74 20.28
CA MET A 32 41.53 -13.87 21.35
C MET A 32 42.28 -12.53 21.32
N ALA A 33 41.62 -11.44 20.90
CA ALA A 33 41.99 -10.07 21.27
C ALA A 33 40.86 -9.12 20.88
N GLY A 34 40.14 -8.58 21.86
CA GLY A 34 39.17 -7.51 21.62
C GLY A 34 37.96 -7.55 22.54
N TYR A 35 38.18 -7.43 23.84
CA TYR A 35 37.18 -6.86 24.73
C TYR A 35 36.84 -5.46 24.23
N SER A 36 35.74 -5.32 23.49
CA SER A 36 35.14 -4.02 23.19
C SER A 36 33.62 -4.15 23.18
N LEU A 37 33.05 -3.96 24.37
CA LEU A 37 31.79 -3.25 24.58
C LEU A 37 30.59 -3.78 23.78
N LEU A 38 30.07 -4.96 24.14
CA LEU A 38 28.65 -5.23 23.91
C LEU A 38 27.87 -4.60 25.08
N PRO A 39 27.03 -3.59 24.82
CA PRO A 39 26.42 -2.78 25.87
C PRO A 39 25.54 -3.59 26.81
N GLU A 40 25.60 -3.18 28.07
CA GLU A 40 24.91 -3.63 29.28
C GLU A 40 23.38 -3.51 29.20
N LYS A 41 22.74 -4.08 28.18
CA LYS A 41 21.27 -4.11 28.06
C LYS A 41 20.78 -5.43 27.49
N TRP A 42 20.97 -6.50 28.27
CA TRP A 42 20.01 -7.60 28.27
C TRP A 42 18.76 -7.12 29.02
N THR A 43 18.02 -6.21 28.40
CA THR A 43 16.65 -5.91 28.82
C THR A 43 15.76 -6.99 28.22
N THR A 44 15.09 -7.70 29.10
CA THR A 44 14.23 -8.86 28.88
C THR A 44 13.40 -8.81 27.60
N PRO A 45 13.41 -9.85 26.75
CA PRO A 45 12.54 -9.90 25.59
C PRO A 45 11.08 -9.99 26.03
N ILE A 46 10.29 -8.94 25.81
CA ILE A 46 8.83 -9.02 25.78
C ILE A 46 8.48 -9.63 24.43
N ILE A 47 8.48 -10.96 24.36
CA ILE A 47 7.97 -11.72 23.22
C ILE A 47 6.85 -12.61 23.76
N GLY A 48 5.62 -12.10 23.74
CA GLY A 48 4.41 -12.88 23.98
C GLY A 48 3.99 -13.71 22.76
N GLN A 49 4.95 -14.31 22.03
CA GLN A 49 4.66 -15.17 20.88
C GLN A 49 5.06 -16.61 21.17
N ILE A 50 4.05 -17.41 21.55
CA ILE A 50 4.14 -18.87 21.60
C ILE A 50 3.95 -19.37 20.17
N ALA A 51 5.01 -19.88 19.54
CA ALA A 51 4.90 -20.63 18.30
C ALA A 51 4.40 -22.04 18.61
N LEU A 52 3.13 -22.33 18.30
CA LEU A 52 2.59 -23.69 18.39
C LEU A 52 2.98 -24.51 17.14
N PRO A 53 3.22 -25.83 17.28
CA PRO A 53 3.43 -26.73 16.16
C PRO A 53 2.28 -26.67 15.15
N ALA A 54 2.59 -26.80 13.85
CA ALA A 54 1.73 -26.55 12.69
C ALA A 54 0.41 -27.36 12.57
N HIS A 55 0.02 -28.14 13.58
CA HIS A 55 -1.24 -28.90 13.63
C HIS A 55 -2.23 -28.37 14.69
N ALA A 56 -1.84 -27.39 15.52
CA ALA A 56 -2.75 -26.69 16.44
C ALA A 56 -3.46 -25.52 15.73
N THR A 57 -4.17 -25.84 14.64
CA THR A 57 -5.13 -24.92 14.02
C THR A 57 -6.37 -24.86 14.91
N THR A 58 -6.46 -23.83 15.75
CA THR A 58 -7.70 -23.51 16.47
C THR A 58 -8.41 -22.42 15.68
N SER A 59 -9.57 -22.73 15.09
CA SER A 59 -10.47 -21.75 14.47
C SER A 59 -11.00 -20.78 15.53
N GLY A 60 -10.27 -19.69 15.75
CA GLY A 60 -10.73 -18.55 16.51
C GLY A 60 -11.32 -17.52 15.55
N THR A 61 -12.64 -17.57 15.33
CA THR A 61 -13.37 -16.41 14.83
C THR A 61 -13.39 -15.36 15.93
N THR A 62 -12.31 -14.59 16.01
CA THR A 62 -12.38 -13.23 16.56
C THR A 62 -12.46 -12.33 15.35
N ALA A 63 -13.58 -11.62 15.21
CA ALA A 63 -13.66 -10.42 14.39
C ALA A 63 -12.62 -9.44 14.95
N ILE A 64 -11.41 -9.52 14.43
CA ILE A 64 -10.41 -8.48 14.61
C ILE A 64 -10.78 -7.46 13.55
N ASP A 65 -11.38 -6.37 14.01
CA ASP A 65 -11.46 -5.14 13.25
C ASP A 65 -10.02 -4.79 12.85
N ALA A 66 -9.68 -5.02 11.57
CA ALA A 66 -8.33 -4.86 11.07
C ALA A 66 -8.05 -3.37 10.85
N THR A 67 -7.96 -2.62 11.93
CA THR A 67 -7.22 -1.35 11.96
C THR A 67 -5.77 -1.67 12.34
N ASP A 68 -4.98 -2.10 11.36
CA ASP A 68 -3.56 -1.78 11.39
C ASP A 68 -2.95 -1.79 9.97
N VAL A 69 -2.91 -0.61 9.36
CA VAL A 69 -1.92 -0.27 8.33
C VAL A 69 -1.23 1.00 8.81
N THR A 70 -0.10 0.82 9.50
CA THR A 70 0.77 1.94 9.86
C THR A 70 1.43 2.51 8.60
N SER A 71 0.97 3.68 8.15
CA SER A 71 1.72 4.68 7.38
C SER A 71 1.10 6.05 7.69
N GLY A 72 1.67 6.77 8.67
CA GLY A 72 1.19 8.09 9.12
C GLY A 72 -0.11 8.01 9.91
N THR A 73 -0.08 8.28 11.22
CA THR A 73 -1.22 8.13 12.13
C THR A 73 -2.36 9.09 11.81
N TYR A 74 -3.24 8.76 10.85
CA TYR A 74 -4.51 9.47 10.65
C TYR A 74 -5.31 9.41 11.95
N ASN A 75 -5.65 10.57 12.52
CA ASN A 75 -6.35 10.65 13.80
C ASN A 75 -7.88 10.78 13.66
N THR A 76 -8.37 11.03 12.44
CA THR A 76 -9.78 11.25 12.14
C THR A 76 -10.22 10.38 10.98
N THR A 77 -11.44 9.83 11.08
CA THR A 77 -12.06 8.99 10.05
C THR A 77 -13.50 9.39 9.78
N GLU A 78 -13.89 9.49 8.51
CA GLU A 78 -15.28 9.74 8.08
C GLU A 78 -15.67 8.72 6.99
N THR A 79 -16.81 8.05 7.14
CA THR A 79 -17.32 7.09 6.15
C THR A 79 -18.47 7.69 5.35
N PHE A 80 -18.45 7.49 4.04
CA PHE A 80 -19.43 8.01 3.09
C PHE A 80 -19.98 6.88 2.22
N SER A 81 -21.28 6.94 1.94
CA SER A 81 -21.89 6.07 0.93
C SER A 81 -21.58 6.59 -0.48
N LEU A 82 -21.33 5.66 -1.40
CA LEU A 82 -21.05 5.96 -2.79
C LEU A 82 -22.32 5.90 -3.63
N SER A 83 -22.61 7.01 -4.29
CA SER A 83 -23.66 7.13 -5.30
C SER A 83 -23.17 6.61 -6.65
N LYS A 84 -24.11 6.12 -7.47
CA LYS A 84 -23.83 5.71 -8.85
C LYS A 84 -24.00 6.90 -9.80
N SER A 85 -22.97 7.18 -10.58
CA SER A 85 -22.98 8.14 -11.69
C SER A 85 -23.63 7.51 -12.94
N PRO A 86 -24.18 8.31 -13.88
CA PRO A 86 -24.62 7.82 -15.19
C PRO A 86 -23.57 7.01 -15.95
N ASP A 87 -22.28 7.34 -15.76
CA ASP A 87 -21.14 6.67 -16.41
C ASP A 87 -20.69 5.38 -15.72
N ASP A 88 -21.57 4.75 -14.93
CA ASP A 88 -21.30 3.55 -14.12
C ASP A 88 -20.20 3.70 -13.06
N ARG A 89 -19.76 4.94 -12.80
CA ARG A 89 -18.78 5.25 -11.75
C ARG A 89 -19.45 5.37 -10.39
N ARG A 90 -18.70 5.06 -9.34
CA ARG A 90 -19.11 5.28 -7.94
C ARG A 90 -18.44 6.55 -7.43
N TYR A 91 -19.20 7.42 -6.79
CA TYR A 91 -18.67 8.69 -6.30
C TYR A 91 -19.41 9.16 -5.05
N THR A 92 -18.77 10.05 -4.30
CA THR A 92 -19.43 10.75 -3.21
C THR A 92 -18.84 12.15 -3.04
N TRP A 93 -19.67 13.04 -2.51
CA TRP A 93 -19.27 14.37 -2.10
C TRP A 93 -18.90 14.34 -0.63
N LEU A 94 -17.78 14.97 -0.31
CA LEU A 94 -17.29 15.07 1.06
C LEU A 94 -17.98 16.23 1.79
N SER A 95 -17.83 16.24 3.10
CA SER A 95 -18.44 17.23 3.99
C SER A 95 -17.81 18.63 3.90
N LYS A 96 -16.59 18.73 3.33
CA LYS A 96 -15.79 19.95 3.30
C LYS A 96 -15.03 20.09 1.97
N THR A 97 -14.47 21.28 1.73
CA THR A 97 -13.47 21.52 0.67
C THR A 97 -12.16 20.82 1.00
N GLY A 98 -11.40 20.44 -0.02
CA GLY A 98 -10.15 19.71 0.14
C GLY A 98 -9.15 20.32 1.12
N SER A 99 -8.92 21.64 1.04
CA SER A 99 -8.05 22.37 1.97
C SER A 99 -8.47 22.27 3.44
N ALA A 100 -9.72 21.95 3.74
CA ALA A 100 -10.21 21.81 5.12
C ALA A 100 -9.86 20.46 5.76
N TYR A 101 -9.43 19.48 4.96
CA TYR A 101 -8.91 18.19 5.42
C TYR A 101 -7.40 18.22 5.69
N GLY A 102 -6.71 19.29 5.26
CA GLY A 102 -5.30 19.50 5.55
C GLY A 102 -4.37 18.88 4.50
N GLY A 103 -3.31 18.20 4.98
CA GLY A 103 -2.27 17.62 4.14
C GLY A 103 -2.68 16.30 3.50
N GLU A 104 -1.91 15.24 3.75
CA GLU A 104 -2.20 13.92 3.18
C GLU A 104 -3.51 13.33 3.71
N ILE A 105 -4.29 12.75 2.80
CA ILE A 105 -5.51 12.01 3.12
C ILE A 105 -5.50 10.65 2.41
N LYS A 106 -6.18 9.68 3.00
CA LYS A 106 -6.33 8.33 2.44
C LYS A 106 -7.79 7.95 2.34
N PHE A 107 -8.20 7.42 1.20
CA PHE A 107 -9.49 6.80 0.98
C PHE A 107 -9.32 5.29 0.93
N VAL A 108 -10.15 4.57 1.68
CA VAL A 108 -10.26 3.11 1.66
C VAL A 108 -11.66 2.75 1.22
N PHE A 109 -11.78 2.12 0.06
CA PHE A 109 -13.05 1.65 -0.48
C PHE A 109 -13.38 0.30 0.15
N ASP A 110 -14.66 0.03 0.42
CA ASP A 110 -15.10 -1.28 0.96
C ASP A 110 -14.82 -2.46 0.00
N GLY A 111 -14.58 -2.18 -1.28
CA GLY A 111 -14.08 -3.15 -2.26
C GLY A 111 -12.61 -3.53 -2.11
N GLY A 112 -11.87 -2.89 -1.19
CA GLY A 112 -10.45 -3.13 -0.92
C GLY A 112 -9.49 -2.23 -1.71
N ASP A 113 -10.00 -1.40 -2.61
CA ASP A 113 -9.20 -0.38 -3.29
C ASP A 113 -8.79 0.73 -2.31
N GLU A 114 -7.63 1.35 -2.56
CA GLU A 114 -7.15 2.47 -1.76
C GLU A 114 -6.66 3.61 -2.67
N LEU A 115 -6.86 4.85 -2.22
CA LEU A 115 -6.37 6.06 -2.87
C LEU A 115 -5.70 6.95 -1.82
N VAL A 116 -4.41 7.22 -1.98
CA VAL A 116 -3.66 8.17 -1.14
C VAL A 116 -3.47 9.46 -1.91
N VAL A 117 -3.89 10.57 -1.31
CA VAL A 117 -3.76 11.91 -1.86
C VAL A 117 -2.75 12.67 -1.00
N PRO A 118 -1.56 13.01 -1.53
CA PRO A 118 -0.49 13.66 -0.75
C PRO A 118 -0.85 15.03 -0.18
N ASP A 119 -1.77 15.74 -0.85
CA ASP A 119 -2.24 17.07 -0.46
C ASP A 119 -3.71 17.22 -0.83
N ALA A 120 -4.60 17.24 0.18
CA ALA A 120 -6.04 17.37 -0.03
C ALA A 120 -6.44 18.70 -0.66
N SER A 121 -5.59 19.73 -0.64
CA SER A 121 -5.88 21.00 -1.31
C SER A 121 -5.78 20.92 -2.84
N VAL A 122 -5.20 19.84 -3.37
CA VAL A 122 -4.94 19.66 -4.81
C VAL A 122 -5.69 18.44 -5.33
N THR A 123 -6.31 18.59 -6.51
CA THR A 123 -6.93 17.47 -7.23
C THR A 123 -5.88 16.42 -7.60
N HIS A 124 -6.24 15.15 -7.44
CA HIS A 124 -5.33 14.02 -7.58
C HIS A 124 -5.91 12.94 -8.47
N GLY A 125 -5.11 12.45 -9.42
CA GLY A 125 -5.51 11.37 -10.34
C GLY A 125 -6.49 11.75 -11.44
N ALA A 126 -7.09 12.95 -11.38
CA ALA A 126 -7.98 13.50 -12.41
C ALA A 126 -7.21 14.41 -13.36
N ASP A 127 -6.47 13.83 -14.30
CA ASP A 127 -5.67 14.54 -15.29
C ASP A 127 -6.40 14.81 -16.62
N GLY A 128 -7.67 14.40 -16.72
CA GLY A 128 -8.48 14.50 -17.93
C GLY A 128 -8.07 13.55 -19.05
N SER A 129 -7.10 12.67 -18.81
CA SER A 129 -6.66 11.67 -19.79
C SER A 129 -7.56 10.44 -19.74
N THR A 130 -8.18 10.11 -20.88
CA THR A 130 -8.97 8.88 -21.03
C THR A 130 -8.18 7.60 -20.77
N SER A 131 -6.85 7.66 -20.83
CA SER A 131 -5.96 6.53 -20.52
C SER A 131 -5.87 6.24 -19.02
N ASN A 132 -6.05 7.27 -18.19
CA ASN A 132 -6.00 7.19 -16.72
C ASN A 132 -7.40 7.16 -16.10
N HIS A 133 -8.46 7.04 -16.90
CA HIS A 133 -9.83 6.93 -16.42
C HIS A 133 -10.13 5.63 -15.66
N TYR A 134 -9.18 4.68 -15.62
CA TYR A 134 -9.35 3.37 -14.97
C TYR A 134 -8.94 3.35 -13.49
N GLN A 135 -8.54 4.48 -12.91
CA GLN A 135 -8.15 4.58 -11.50
C GLN A 135 -9.15 5.41 -10.69
N ALA A 136 -9.09 5.29 -9.37
CA ALA A 136 -9.78 6.20 -8.46
C ALA A 136 -9.13 7.59 -8.51
N TYR A 137 -9.92 8.64 -8.38
CA TYR A 137 -9.44 10.02 -8.39
C TYR A 137 -10.21 10.89 -7.42
N TYR A 138 -9.59 12.01 -7.06
CA TYR A 138 -10.05 12.93 -6.05
C TYR A 138 -10.07 14.35 -6.59
N PHE A 139 -11.15 15.08 -6.34
CA PHE A 139 -11.25 16.51 -6.60
C PHE A 139 -11.32 17.30 -5.29
N CYS A 140 -10.49 18.34 -5.15
CA CYS A 140 -10.49 19.17 -3.95
C CYS A 140 -11.71 20.12 -3.86
N GLY A 141 -12.46 20.28 -4.97
CA GLY A 141 -13.70 21.05 -5.05
C GLY A 141 -13.51 22.52 -5.44
N THR A 142 -12.30 23.07 -5.36
CA THR A 142 -12.03 24.46 -5.77
C THR A 142 -11.78 24.63 -7.26
N ASP A 143 -11.60 23.53 -7.98
CA ASP A 143 -11.20 23.55 -9.40
C ASP A 143 -12.38 23.82 -10.34
N PHE A 144 -13.60 23.67 -9.85
CA PHE A 144 -14.81 23.88 -10.64
C PHE A 144 -15.35 25.30 -10.45
N ALA A 145 -15.54 26.01 -11.56
CA ALA A 145 -16.14 27.34 -11.55
C ALA A 145 -17.63 27.26 -11.15
N PRO A 146 -18.16 28.26 -10.41
CA PRO A 146 -19.58 28.33 -10.11
C PRO A 146 -20.45 28.27 -11.37
N GLY A 147 -21.46 27.39 -11.36
CA GLY A 147 -22.37 27.18 -12.50
C GLY A 147 -22.01 26.03 -13.42
N THR A 148 -20.88 25.35 -13.20
CA THR A 148 -20.59 24.07 -13.86
C THR A 148 -21.41 22.94 -13.24
N PRO A 149 -21.79 21.89 -14.00
CA PRO A 149 -22.50 20.73 -13.48
C PRO A 149 -21.76 20.03 -12.32
N GLU A 150 -20.44 20.11 -12.32
CA GLU A 150 -19.54 19.53 -11.33
C GLU A 150 -19.37 20.43 -10.09
N TYR A 151 -19.86 21.67 -10.12
CA TYR A 151 -19.77 22.58 -8.98
C TYR A 151 -20.79 22.20 -7.91
N ASN A 152 -20.31 21.55 -6.86
CA ASN A 152 -21.12 21.25 -5.66
C ASN A 152 -20.70 22.13 -4.47
N GLY A 153 -20.81 23.45 -4.60
CA GLY A 153 -20.56 24.37 -3.48
C GLY A 153 -19.12 24.34 -2.93
N LYS A 154 -18.14 24.00 -3.78
CA LYS A 154 -16.73 23.78 -3.44
C LYS A 154 -16.45 22.58 -2.52
N LEU A 155 -17.39 21.64 -2.41
CA LEU A 155 -17.15 20.39 -1.69
C LEU A 155 -16.17 19.51 -2.49
N ALA A 156 -15.27 18.86 -1.77
CA ALA A 156 -14.40 17.87 -2.37
C ALA A 156 -15.21 16.62 -2.77
N SER A 157 -14.69 15.84 -3.71
CA SER A 157 -15.30 14.57 -4.12
C SER A 157 -14.26 13.52 -4.38
N VAL A 158 -14.67 12.27 -4.21
CA VAL A 158 -13.87 11.10 -4.55
C VAL A 158 -14.67 10.19 -5.46
N PHE A 159 -13.98 9.63 -6.44
CA PHE A 159 -14.53 8.71 -7.43
C PHE A 159 -13.74 7.42 -7.35
N ALA A 160 -14.45 6.29 -7.28
CA ALA A 160 -13.83 4.98 -7.38
C ALA A 160 -13.45 4.68 -8.83
N ALA A 161 -12.56 3.70 -9.02
CA ALA A 161 -12.24 3.18 -10.34
C ALA A 161 -13.51 2.66 -11.06
N PRO A 162 -13.58 2.75 -12.40
CA PRO A 162 -14.69 2.17 -13.17
C PRO A 162 -14.85 0.68 -12.89
N GLY A 163 -16.09 0.22 -12.73
CA GLY A 163 -16.39 -1.18 -12.42
C GLY A 163 -16.16 -1.58 -10.96
N SER A 164 -15.74 -0.64 -10.08
CA SER A 164 -15.65 -0.91 -8.65
C SER A 164 -17.03 -1.29 -8.09
N SER A 165 -17.07 -2.40 -7.35
CA SER A 165 -18.27 -2.86 -6.63
C SER A 165 -18.49 -2.11 -5.31
N ALA A 166 -17.60 -1.15 -5.00
CA ALA A 166 -17.62 -0.43 -3.76
C ALA A 166 -18.94 0.32 -3.54
N SER A 167 -19.48 0.21 -2.33
CA SER A 167 -20.71 0.87 -1.90
C SER A 167 -20.46 1.99 -0.90
N SER A 168 -19.28 1.99 -0.29
CA SER A 168 -18.85 2.97 0.69
C SER A 168 -17.36 3.25 0.59
N VAL A 169 -16.95 4.41 1.09
CA VAL A 169 -15.56 4.82 1.18
C VAL A 169 -15.30 5.43 2.56
N THR A 170 -14.19 5.04 3.17
CA THR A 170 -13.72 5.60 4.43
C THR A 170 -12.55 6.55 4.15
N LEU A 171 -12.71 7.80 4.54
CA LEU A 171 -11.70 8.85 4.48
C LEU A 171 -10.93 8.88 5.81
N HIS A 172 -9.61 8.82 5.74
CA HIS A 172 -8.67 8.98 6.83
C HIS A 172 -7.87 10.28 6.64
N TYR A 173 -7.81 11.11 7.67
CA TYR A 173 -7.10 12.40 7.62
C TYR A 173 -6.59 12.83 9.00
N ASN A 174 -5.74 13.85 9.02
CA ASN A 174 -5.17 14.44 10.24
C ASN A 174 -5.79 15.79 10.53
N LYS A 175 -6.30 15.98 11.75
CA LYS A 175 -6.87 17.26 12.19
C LYS A 175 -6.56 17.60 13.64
#